data_AF-A0A7S4K5X5-F1
#
_entry.id   AF-A0A7S4K5X5-F1
#
_cell.length_a   1.000
_cell.length_b   1.000
_cell.length_c   1.000
_cell.angle_alpha   90.00
_cell.angle_beta   90.00
_cell.angle_gamma   90.00
#
_symmetry.space_group_name_H-M   'P 1'
#
loop_
_entity.id
_entity.type
_entity.pdbx_description
1 polymer ?
#
loop_
_entity_poly.entity_id
_entity_poly.type
_entity_poly.pdbx_seq_one_letter_code
_entity_poly.pdbx_strand_id
1 'polypeptide(L)'
;RCRRVAFLIMPRRYILRSGLSTLVLILSLLIAFVSSSFLAPARQYVTHFARPKDGSVALSSTGKNHPPDEGSERKEKRGYKFGDISRSLARKVTSSVNDLTGKDDYELGDLSRWIDGRVKDKVNVVTGKDNYTFGDLSQWADAKAKDKAMEFTNKTDYQAGDVSKEIFRRVRSGDYTVEDILLLCRILVTMGVSLSPVAASLPGKLLVEMLDFSLVQDLGGRFVGAITLELDRRMKQAVTGDASYELGDMTKNAFLKFIDKDEYKFGDITKTVLERVEESEKSGNTNKPKTFAESAGTKETEKVRRDEQETVDVLDLDPKILEELLDWDKAMIQQEAKTE
;
A
#
# COMPACT_ATOMS: atom_id res chain seq x y z
N ARG A 1 72.30 -22.56 -21.08
CA ARG A 1 71.32 -22.55 -19.95
C ARG A 1 70.60 -21.20 -19.94
N CYS A 2 69.52 -21.08 -20.70
CA CYS A 2 68.63 -19.92 -20.71
C CYS A 2 67.30 -20.39 -20.13
N ARG A 3 66.86 -19.83 -18.99
CA ARG A 3 65.51 -20.03 -18.47
C ARG A 3 64.69 -18.78 -18.81
N ARG A 4 63.77 -18.93 -19.78
CA ARG A 4 62.71 -17.96 -20.06
C ARG A 4 61.66 -18.07 -18.96
N VAL A 5 61.41 -16.98 -18.25
CA VAL A 5 60.26 -16.84 -17.35
C VAL A 5 59.14 -16.26 -18.21
N ALA A 6 58.14 -17.09 -18.52
CA ALA A 6 56.93 -16.66 -19.19
C ALA A 6 55.96 -16.06 -18.14
N PHE A 7 55.80 -14.74 -18.18
CA PHE A 7 54.76 -14.04 -17.43
C PHE A 7 53.43 -14.24 -18.17
N LEU A 8 52.58 -15.10 -17.65
CA LEU A 8 51.21 -15.32 -18.11
C LEU A 8 50.34 -14.17 -17.56
N ILE A 9 50.15 -13.14 -18.38
CA ILE A 9 49.16 -12.09 -18.13
C ILE A 9 47.80 -12.68 -18.54
N MET A 10 47.02 -13.13 -17.56
CA MET A 10 45.61 -13.45 -17.78
C MET A 10 44.76 -12.16 -17.77
N PRO A 11 43.83 -11.99 -18.72
CA PRO A 11 42.92 -10.86 -18.73
C PRO A 11 41.85 -11.03 -17.63
N ARG A 12 41.91 -10.16 -16.63
CA ARG A 12 40.91 -9.98 -15.57
C ARG A 12 39.67 -9.30 -16.15
N ARG A 13 38.82 -10.06 -16.84
CA ARG A 13 37.43 -9.71 -17.14
C ARG A 13 36.57 -10.87 -16.63
N TYR A 14 35.33 -10.60 -16.20
CA TYR A 14 34.35 -11.52 -15.59
C TYR A 14 34.26 -11.54 -14.05
N ILE A 15 34.03 -10.39 -13.41
CA ILE A 15 33.35 -10.33 -12.10
C ILE A 15 32.41 -9.11 -12.12
N LEU A 16 31.30 -9.20 -12.85
CA LEU A 16 30.21 -8.20 -12.83
C LEU A 16 28.87 -8.85 -13.21
N ARG A 17 28.77 -10.17 -13.00
CA ARG A 17 27.61 -11.00 -13.37
C ARG A 17 26.99 -11.75 -12.20
N SER A 18 27.54 -11.68 -10.99
CA SER A 18 27.06 -12.46 -9.84
C SER A 18 25.79 -11.88 -9.20
N GLY A 19 25.70 -10.56 -9.02
CA GLY A 19 24.52 -9.93 -8.39
C GLY A 19 23.25 -9.97 -9.25
N LEU A 20 23.37 -9.77 -10.57
CA LEU A 20 22.22 -9.87 -11.47
C LEU A 20 21.74 -11.33 -11.66
N SER A 21 22.66 -12.30 -11.56
CA SER A 21 22.31 -13.72 -11.71
C SER A 21 21.48 -14.24 -10.54
N THR A 22 21.73 -13.76 -9.32
CA THR A 22 20.93 -14.15 -8.15
C THR A 22 19.54 -13.55 -8.20
N LEU A 23 19.38 -12.29 -8.64
CA LEU A 23 18.07 -11.68 -8.86
C LEU A 23 17.27 -12.38 -9.97
N VAL A 24 17.91 -12.75 -11.08
CA VAL A 24 17.26 -13.52 -12.16
C VAL A 24 16.85 -14.91 -11.67
N LEU A 25 17.67 -15.56 -10.83
CA LEU A 25 17.32 -16.85 -10.23
C LEU A 25 16.14 -16.74 -9.26
N ILE A 26 16.13 -15.75 -8.36
CA ILE A 26 15.02 -15.51 -7.42
C ILE A 26 13.73 -15.20 -8.18
N LEU A 27 13.79 -14.36 -9.23
CA LEU A 27 12.64 -14.03 -10.05
C LEU A 27 12.13 -15.26 -10.83
N SER A 28 13.03 -16.09 -11.37
CA SER A 28 12.64 -17.33 -12.06
C SER A 28 12.01 -18.37 -11.13
N LEU A 29 12.46 -18.45 -9.88
CA LEU A 29 11.86 -19.28 -8.83
C LEU A 29 10.47 -18.78 -8.43
N LEU A 30 10.28 -17.46 -8.33
CA LEU A 30 8.97 -16.85 -8.09
C LEU A 30 7.99 -17.13 -9.23
N ILE A 31 8.43 -16.99 -10.49
CA ILE A 31 7.60 -17.31 -11.66
C ILE A 31 7.22 -18.81 -11.68
N ALA A 32 8.17 -19.70 -11.38
CA ALA A 32 7.91 -21.14 -11.29
C ALA A 32 6.94 -21.49 -10.15
N PHE A 33 7.04 -20.82 -9.00
CA PHE A 33 6.16 -21.04 -7.85
C PHE A 33 4.71 -20.60 -8.16
N VAL A 34 4.53 -19.43 -8.77
CA VAL A 34 3.20 -18.94 -9.19
C VAL A 34 2.58 -19.86 -10.25
N SER A 35 3.39 -20.36 -11.19
CA SER A 35 2.94 -21.30 -12.23
C SER A 35 2.50 -22.65 -11.65
N SER A 36 3.15 -23.09 -10.57
CA SER A 36 2.84 -24.37 -9.91
C SER A 36 1.55 -24.31 -9.08
N SER A 37 1.20 -23.15 -8.54
CA SER A 37 -0.04 -22.97 -7.77
C SER A 37 -1.29 -22.77 -8.64
N PHE A 38 -1.13 -22.36 -9.90
CA PHE A 38 -2.26 -22.13 -10.82
C PHE A 38 -2.67 -23.37 -11.65
N LEU A 39 -1.89 -24.46 -11.59
CA LEU A 39 -2.18 -25.73 -12.29
C LEU A 39 -2.66 -26.85 -11.35
N ALA A 40 -3.29 -26.53 -10.22
CA ALA A 40 -4.11 -27.51 -9.53
C ALA A 40 -5.45 -27.62 -10.29
N PRO A 41 -5.77 -28.77 -10.92
CA PRO A 41 -7.05 -28.95 -11.60
C PRO A 41 -8.18 -28.78 -10.57
N ALA A 42 -9.07 -27.83 -10.83
CA ALA A 42 -10.31 -27.64 -10.08
C ALA A 42 -11.12 -28.95 -10.14
N ARG A 43 -10.91 -29.80 -9.14
CA ARG A 43 -11.70 -31.01 -8.93
C ARG A 43 -13.13 -30.55 -8.68
N GLN A 44 -14.00 -30.93 -9.60
CA GLN A 44 -15.43 -30.68 -9.61
C GLN A 44 -16.05 -30.83 -8.21
N TYR A 45 -16.38 -29.70 -7.57
CA TYR A 45 -17.43 -29.67 -6.55
C TYR A 45 -18.76 -29.50 -7.29
N VAL A 46 -19.27 -30.60 -7.83
CA VAL A 46 -20.70 -30.72 -8.19
C VAL A 46 -21.44 -30.81 -6.87
N THR A 47 -21.86 -29.66 -6.35
CA THR A 47 -22.83 -29.61 -5.27
C THR A 47 -24.17 -30.07 -5.84
N HIS A 48 -24.56 -31.30 -5.55
CA HIS A 48 -25.94 -31.76 -5.67
C HIS A 48 -26.82 -30.96 -4.69
N PHE A 49 -27.31 -29.79 -5.13
CA PHE A 49 -28.46 -29.16 -4.50
C PHE A 49 -29.72 -29.92 -4.94
N ALA A 50 -30.05 -30.96 -4.19
CA ALA A 50 -31.35 -31.59 -4.25
C ALA A 50 -32.41 -30.55 -3.85
N ARG A 51 -33.22 -30.12 -4.82
CA ARG A 51 -34.46 -29.37 -4.58
C ARG A 51 -35.39 -30.23 -3.70
N PRO A 52 -35.82 -29.76 -2.52
CA PRO A 52 -37.04 -30.30 -1.93
C PRO A 52 -38.20 -29.89 -2.85
N LYS A 53 -38.81 -30.90 -3.48
CA LYS A 53 -40.17 -30.77 -3.99
C LYS A 53 -41.10 -30.82 -2.78
N ASP A 54 -42.18 -30.05 -2.91
CA ASP A 54 -43.40 -30.12 -2.11
C ASP A 54 -43.37 -29.34 -0.78
N GLY A 55 -43.94 -28.14 -0.86
CA GLY A 55 -44.16 -27.23 0.25
C GLY A 55 -44.95 -26.01 -0.22
N SER A 56 -46.16 -26.23 -0.74
CA SER A 56 -47.11 -25.17 -1.06
C SER A 56 -47.53 -24.45 0.22
N VAL A 57 -46.79 -23.42 0.62
CA VAL A 57 -47.23 -22.45 1.62
C VAL A 57 -48.15 -21.46 0.90
N ALA A 58 -49.44 -21.80 0.88
CA ALA A 58 -50.50 -20.88 0.51
C ALA A 58 -50.60 -19.78 1.57
N LEU A 59 -49.91 -18.66 1.35
CA LEU A 59 -50.14 -17.44 2.10
C LEU A 59 -51.34 -16.73 1.47
N SER A 60 -52.55 -17.07 1.93
CA SER A 60 -53.76 -16.33 1.57
C SER A 60 -53.73 -14.96 2.28
N SER A 61 -53.20 -13.93 1.62
CA SER A 61 -53.44 -12.54 2.03
C SER A 61 -54.86 -12.18 1.60
N THR A 62 -55.82 -12.46 2.47
CA THR A 62 -57.17 -11.94 2.35
C THR A 62 -57.14 -10.42 2.39
N GLY A 63 -57.75 -9.83 1.37
CA GLY A 63 -57.78 -8.40 1.11
C GLY A 63 -58.30 -7.60 2.30
N LYS A 64 -57.70 -6.43 2.49
CA LYS A 64 -58.29 -5.34 3.24
C LYS A 64 -58.39 -4.13 2.32
N ASN A 65 -59.61 -3.91 1.85
CA ASN A 65 -60.06 -2.68 1.23
C ASN A 65 -59.67 -1.50 2.13
N HIS A 66 -58.93 -0.54 1.57
CA HIS A 66 -58.73 0.78 2.17
C HIS A 66 -60.00 1.60 1.94
N PRO A 67 -60.66 2.12 2.99
CA PRO A 67 -61.65 3.18 2.83
C PRO A 67 -60.95 4.52 2.52
N PRO A 68 -61.62 5.45 1.82
CA PRO A 68 -61.09 6.78 1.54
C PRO A 68 -61.03 7.61 2.83
N ASP A 69 -59.87 8.23 3.06
CA ASP A 69 -59.52 9.03 4.23
C ASP A 69 -59.98 10.47 4.03
N GLU A 70 -61.20 10.79 4.48
CA GLU A 70 -61.64 12.16 4.75
C GLU A 70 -61.88 12.29 6.26
N GLY A 71 -60.96 12.94 6.96
CA GLY A 71 -61.12 13.16 8.40
C GLY A 71 -59.92 13.79 9.08
N SER A 72 -59.93 15.12 9.17
CA SER A 72 -59.01 15.89 10.00
C SER A 72 -59.04 15.41 11.46
N GLU A 73 -57.96 14.81 11.96
CA GLU A 73 -57.85 14.50 13.38
C GLU A 73 -56.50 14.87 14.02
N ARG A 74 -56.66 15.33 15.26
CA ARG A 74 -55.66 15.78 16.22
C ARG A 74 -54.52 14.78 16.32
N LYS A 75 -53.29 15.29 16.24
CA LYS A 75 -52.04 14.57 16.50
C LYS A 75 -51.97 14.11 17.97
N GLU A 76 -52.64 13.03 18.31
CA GLU A 76 -52.30 12.26 19.49
C GLU A 76 -50.88 11.71 19.32
N LYS A 77 -50.01 12.00 20.29
CA LYS A 77 -48.60 11.58 20.31
C LYS A 77 -48.53 10.06 20.47
N ARG A 78 -48.72 9.31 19.38
CA ARG A 78 -48.48 7.86 19.36
C ARG A 78 -46.98 7.63 19.61
N GLY A 79 -46.67 6.98 20.74
CA GLY A 79 -45.31 6.64 21.12
C GLY A 79 -44.62 5.80 20.05
N TYR A 80 -43.32 6.04 19.86
CA TYR A 80 -42.46 5.29 18.96
C TYR A 80 -42.56 3.78 19.21
N LYS A 81 -43.01 3.00 18.21
CA LYS A 81 -42.98 1.55 18.27
C LYS A 81 -41.72 1.05 17.57
N PHE A 82 -40.94 0.25 18.27
CA PHE A 82 -39.78 -0.42 17.71
C PHE A 82 -40.24 -1.28 16.51
N GLY A 83 -39.80 -0.91 15.30
CA GLY A 83 -40.21 -1.53 14.03
C GLY A 83 -40.83 -0.57 13.01
N ASP A 84 -41.22 0.65 13.40
CA ASP A 84 -41.76 1.64 12.45
C ASP A 84 -40.69 2.14 11.46
N ILE A 85 -39.43 2.29 11.91
CA ILE A 85 -38.30 2.63 11.03
C ILE A 85 -38.09 1.52 10.00
N SER A 86 -38.00 0.26 10.43
CA SER A 86 -37.79 -0.89 9.53
C SER A 86 -38.92 -1.03 8.51
N ARG A 87 -40.18 -0.82 8.91
CA ARG A 87 -41.33 -0.86 7.98
C ARG A 87 -41.33 0.33 7.02
N SER A 88 -40.96 1.52 7.48
CA SER A 88 -40.85 2.70 6.60
C SER A 88 -39.74 2.55 5.56
N LEU A 89 -38.61 1.94 5.95
CA LEU A 89 -37.49 1.69 5.07
C LEU A 89 -37.80 0.56 4.08
N ALA A 90 -38.43 -0.52 4.54
CA ALA A 90 -38.93 -1.58 3.67
C ALA A 90 -39.91 -1.03 2.62
N ARG A 91 -40.87 -0.18 3.02
CA ARG A 91 -41.81 0.44 2.06
C ARG A 91 -41.11 1.34 1.03
N LYS A 92 -40.14 2.16 1.45
CA LYS A 92 -39.35 3.00 0.53
C LYS A 92 -38.52 2.17 -0.44
N VAL A 93 -37.93 1.07 0.03
CA VAL A 93 -37.17 0.15 -0.84
C VAL A 93 -38.12 -0.54 -1.81
N THR A 94 -39.26 -1.06 -1.36
CA THR A 94 -40.25 -1.71 -2.23
C THR A 94 -40.81 -0.76 -3.28
N SER A 95 -41.16 0.48 -2.92
CA SER A 95 -41.64 1.46 -3.91
C SER A 95 -40.57 1.79 -4.94
N SER A 96 -39.32 2.01 -4.50
CA SER A 96 -38.21 2.30 -5.43
C SER A 96 -37.92 1.12 -6.35
N VAL A 97 -38.03 -0.12 -5.85
CA VAL A 97 -37.83 -1.31 -6.68
C VAL A 97 -38.97 -1.49 -7.67
N ASN A 98 -40.22 -1.26 -7.28
CA ASN A 98 -41.37 -1.32 -8.18
C ASN A 98 -41.27 -0.27 -9.30
N ASP A 99 -40.86 0.96 -8.97
CA ASP A 99 -40.61 2.02 -9.95
C ASP A 99 -39.49 1.64 -10.94
N LEU A 100 -38.48 0.88 -10.49
CA LEU A 100 -37.37 0.41 -11.32
C LEU A 100 -37.74 -0.78 -12.20
N THR A 101 -38.51 -1.74 -11.67
CA THR A 101 -38.90 -2.96 -12.38
C THR A 101 -40.13 -2.78 -13.26
N GLY A 102 -40.95 -1.76 -13.01
CA GLY A 102 -42.21 -1.49 -13.71
C GLY A 102 -43.32 -2.52 -13.39
N LYS A 103 -43.23 -3.19 -12.23
CA LYS A 103 -44.23 -4.16 -11.77
C LYS A 103 -44.91 -3.67 -10.51
N ASP A 104 -46.23 -3.87 -10.44
CA ASP A 104 -47.06 -3.43 -9.31
C ASP A 104 -46.79 -4.26 -8.03
N ASP A 105 -46.45 -5.54 -8.18
CA ASP A 105 -46.17 -6.47 -7.08
C ASP A 105 -44.74 -7.04 -7.18
N TYR A 106 -43.93 -6.80 -6.14
CA TYR A 106 -42.57 -7.32 -6.07
C TYR A 106 -42.53 -8.81 -5.72
N GLU A 107 -41.97 -9.63 -6.61
CA GLU A 107 -41.59 -11.00 -6.30
C GLU A 107 -40.11 -11.10 -5.90
N LEU A 108 -39.81 -11.93 -4.90
CA LEU A 108 -38.42 -12.17 -4.47
C LEU A 108 -37.62 -12.78 -5.64
N GLY A 109 -36.73 -11.97 -6.22
CA GLY A 109 -35.92 -12.33 -7.39
C GLY A 109 -36.12 -11.44 -8.61
N ASP A 110 -37.16 -10.59 -8.64
CA ASP A 110 -37.38 -9.65 -9.75
C ASP A 110 -36.25 -8.61 -9.86
N LEU A 111 -35.78 -8.10 -8.72
CA LEU A 111 -34.61 -7.20 -8.69
C LEU A 111 -33.38 -7.90 -9.28
N SER A 112 -33.14 -9.17 -8.92
CA SER A 112 -32.01 -9.94 -9.44
C SER A 112 -32.10 -10.14 -10.96
N ARG A 113 -33.30 -10.45 -11.49
CA ARG A 113 -33.54 -10.59 -12.94
C ARG A 113 -33.38 -9.27 -13.67
N TRP A 114 -33.87 -8.16 -13.09
CA TRP A 114 -33.74 -6.82 -13.67
C TRP A 114 -32.28 -6.36 -13.70
N ILE A 115 -31.52 -6.57 -12.61
CA ILE A 115 -30.08 -6.29 -12.55
C ILE A 115 -29.34 -7.14 -13.59
N ASP A 116 -29.63 -8.45 -13.65
CA ASP A 116 -29.01 -9.36 -14.62
C ASP A 116 -29.28 -8.93 -16.07
N GLY A 117 -30.52 -8.55 -16.40
CA GLY A 117 -30.88 -7.99 -17.71
C GLY A 117 -30.09 -6.72 -18.04
N ARG A 118 -30.07 -5.74 -17.13
CA ARG A 118 -29.29 -4.49 -17.29
C ARG A 118 -27.79 -4.74 -17.47
N VAL A 119 -27.23 -5.71 -16.75
CA VAL A 119 -25.82 -6.07 -16.88
C VAL A 119 -25.57 -6.71 -18.25
N LYS A 120 -26.42 -7.64 -18.68
CA LYS A 120 -26.32 -8.28 -20.01
C LYS A 120 -26.42 -7.26 -21.14
N ASP A 121 -27.38 -6.35 -21.07
CA ASP A 121 -27.56 -5.30 -22.08
C ASP A 121 -26.32 -4.41 -22.19
N LYS A 122 -25.74 -3.99 -21.05
CA LYS A 122 -24.50 -3.20 -21.04
C LYS A 122 -23.31 -4.00 -21.57
N VAL A 123 -23.18 -5.27 -21.21
CA VAL A 123 -22.09 -6.13 -21.71
C VAL A 123 -22.23 -6.32 -23.21
N ASN A 124 -23.43 -6.53 -23.74
CA ASN A 124 -23.70 -6.62 -25.17
C ASN A 124 -23.25 -5.35 -25.91
N VAL A 125 -23.58 -4.15 -25.39
CA VAL A 125 -23.11 -2.87 -25.95
C VAL A 125 -21.59 -2.73 -25.94
N VAL A 126 -20.93 -3.13 -24.85
CA VAL A 126 -19.47 -3.03 -24.70
C VAL A 126 -18.73 -4.05 -25.58
N THR A 127 -19.28 -5.26 -25.72
CA THR A 127 -18.67 -6.36 -26.48
C THR A 127 -19.03 -6.33 -27.96
N GLY A 128 -20.09 -5.60 -28.36
CA GLY A 128 -20.60 -5.56 -29.72
C GLY A 128 -21.33 -6.84 -30.16
N LYS A 129 -21.81 -7.65 -29.20
CA LYS A 129 -22.55 -8.90 -29.46
C LYS A 129 -24.04 -8.73 -29.18
N ASP A 130 -24.87 -9.39 -29.97
CA ASP A 130 -26.34 -9.31 -29.81
C ASP A 130 -26.86 -10.09 -28.60
N ASN A 131 -26.13 -11.13 -28.16
CA ASN A 131 -26.53 -12.01 -27.06
C ASN A 131 -25.35 -12.29 -26.12
N TYR A 132 -25.58 -12.12 -24.81
CA TYR A 132 -24.59 -12.39 -23.79
C TYR A 132 -24.36 -13.89 -23.62
N THR A 133 -23.10 -14.32 -23.71
CA THR A 133 -22.67 -15.64 -23.28
C THR A 133 -21.74 -15.52 -22.07
N PHE A 134 -21.84 -16.49 -21.15
CA PHE A 134 -20.99 -16.51 -19.97
C PHE A 134 -19.52 -16.60 -20.39
N GLY A 135 -18.74 -15.57 -20.05
CA GLY A 135 -17.33 -15.45 -20.43
C GLY A 135 -17.03 -14.36 -21.47
N ASP A 136 -18.04 -13.80 -22.15
CA ASP A 136 -17.82 -12.73 -23.14
C ASP A 136 -17.14 -11.51 -22.54
N LEU A 137 -17.58 -11.08 -21.35
CA LEU A 137 -16.96 -9.96 -20.64
C LEU A 137 -15.50 -10.26 -20.29
N SER A 138 -15.19 -11.50 -19.88
CA SER A 138 -13.83 -11.91 -19.54
C SER A 138 -12.93 -11.95 -20.76
N GLN A 139 -13.42 -12.47 -21.89
CA GLN A 139 -12.67 -12.48 -23.16
C GLN A 139 -12.45 -11.06 -23.69
N TRP A 140 -13.46 -10.20 -23.61
CA TRP A 140 -13.33 -8.79 -24.00
C TRP A 140 -12.33 -8.04 -23.10
N ALA A 141 -12.39 -8.25 -21.78
CA ALA A 141 -11.45 -7.65 -20.84
C ALA A 141 -10.02 -8.14 -21.08
N ASP A 142 -9.83 -9.43 -21.35
CA ASP A 142 -8.53 -10.01 -21.71
C ASP A 142 -7.99 -9.46 -23.04
N ALA A 143 -8.83 -9.40 -24.08
CA ALA A 143 -8.46 -8.79 -25.36
C ALA A 143 -8.06 -7.32 -25.18
N LYS A 144 -8.86 -6.53 -24.44
CA LYS A 144 -8.57 -5.12 -24.18
C LYS A 144 -7.29 -4.93 -23.36
N ALA A 145 -7.04 -5.82 -22.40
CA ALA A 145 -5.81 -5.81 -21.61
C ALA A 145 -4.58 -6.13 -22.47
N LYS A 146 -4.69 -7.13 -23.37
CA LYS A 146 -3.64 -7.47 -24.34
C LYS A 146 -3.37 -6.31 -25.30
N ASP A 147 -4.41 -5.68 -25.84
CA ASP A 147 -4.27 -4.52 -26.73
C ASP A 147 -3.49 -3.39 -26.06
N LYS A 148 -3.86 -3.03 -24.82
CA LYS A 148 -3.13 -2.01 -24.05
C LYS A 148 -1.70 -2.42 -23.72
N ALA A 149 -1.46 -3.70 -23.42
CA ALA A 149 -0.11 -4.20 -23.17
C ALA A 149 0.76 -4.17 -24.44
N MET A 150 0.19 -4.46 -25.61
CA MET A 150 0.85 -4.36 -26.90
C MET A 150 1.16 -2.90 -27.27
N GLU A 151 0.21 -2.00 -27.06
CA GLU A 151 0.40 -0.55 -27.22
C GLU A 151 1.52 -0.02 -26.30
N PHE A 152 1.53 -0.44 -25.04
CA PHE A 152 2.57 -0.03 -24.08
C PHE A 152 3.97 -0.53 -24.46
N THR A 153 4.06 -1.75 -25.00
CA THR A 153 5.34 -2.42 -25.32
C THR A 153 5.81 -2.18 -26.76
N ASN A 154 4.97 -1.56 -27.60
CA ASN A 154 5.18 -1.41 -29.04
C ASN A 154 5.47 -2.75 -29.74
N LYS A 155 4.77 -3.83 -29.35
CA LYS A 155 4.91 -5.18 -29.94
C LYS A 155 3.63 -5.60 -30.64
N THR A 156 3.75 -6.46 -31.64
CA THR A 156 2.61 -7.03 -32.39
C THR A 156 1.91 -8.17 -31.67
N ASP A 157 2.64 -8.89 -30.81
CA ASP A 157 2.14 -10.08 -30.11
C ASP A 157 2.44 -9.98 -28.62
N TYR A 158 1.42 -10.23 -27.78
CA TYR A 158 1.55 -10.22 -26.34
C TYR A 158 2.26 -11.48 -25.82
N GLN A 159 3.32 -11.30 -25.03
CA GLN A 159 3.91 -12.37 -24.22
C GLN A 159 3.80 -12.05 -22.72
N ALA A 160 3.54 -13.08 -21.91
CA ALA A 160 3.50 -12.94 -20.46
C ALA A 160 4.84 -12.38 -19.94
N GLY A 161 4.74 -11.29 -19.19
CA GLY A 161 5.90 -10.58 -18.65
C GLY A 161 6.48 -9.49 -19.54
N ASP A 162 5.93 -9.24 -20.74
CA ASP A 162 6.40 -8.15 -21.60
C ASP A 162 6.24 -6.77 -20.95
N VAL A 163 5.10 -6.52 -20.29
CA VAL A 163 4.85 -5.29 -19.55
C VAL A 163 5.89 -5.10 -18.44
N SER A 164 6.15 -6.13 -17.64
CA SER A 164 7.14 -6.06 -16.56
C SER A 164 8.56 -5.85 -17.08
N LYS A 165 8.94 -6.53 -18.17
CA LYS A 165 10.25 -6.36 -18.82
C LYS A 165 10.41 -4.95 -19.37
N GLU A 166 9.37 -4.39 -19.99
CA GLU A 166 9.41 -3.05 -20.55
C GLU A 166 9.48 -1.98 -19.44
N ILE A 167 8.70 -2.11 -18.37
CA ILE A 167 8.82 -1.22 -17.19
C ILE A 167 10.24 -1.32 -16.62
N PHE A 168 10.76 -2.54 -16.43
CA PHE A 168 12.12 -2.71 -15.90
C PHE A 168 13.19 -2.12 -16.82
N ARG A 169 13.00 -2.22 -18.15
CA ARG A 169 13.87 -1.60 -19.15
C ARG A 169 13.87 -0.07 -19.01
N ARG A 170 12.69 0.55 -18.86
CA ARG A 170 12.53 2.00 -18.65
C ARG A 170 13.11 2.47 -17.32
N VAL A 171 12.86 1.73 -16.24
CA VAL A 171 13.45 1.99 -14.91
C VAL A 171 14.97 1.98 -15.00
N ARG A 172 15.54 1.01 -15.71
CA ARG A 172 16.99 0.92 -15.92
C ARG A 172 17.55 2.01 -16.84
N SER A 173 16.79 2.47 -17.84
CA SER A 173 17.24 3.57 -18.71
C SER A 173 17.07 4.94 -18.06
N GLY A 174 16.28 5.04 -17.00
CA GLY A 174 15.91 6.31 -16.36
C GLY A 174 14.73 7.01 -17.05
N ASP A 175 14.17 6.43 -18.11
CA ASP A 175 13.04 6.98 -18.87
C ASP A 175 11.70 6.41 -18.36
N TYR A 176 11.50 6.40 -17.06
CA TYR A 176 10.27 5.91 -16.45
C TYR A 176 9.38 7.06 -16.02
N THR A 177 8.07 6.83 -16.09
CA THR A 177 7.07 7.69 -15.46
C THR A 177 6.69 7.15 -14.08
N VAL A 178 6.14 7.99 -13.20
CA VAL A 178 5.66 7.54 -11.88
C VAL A 178 4.54 6.50 -12.07
N GLU A 179 3.72 6.69 -13.11
CA GLU A 179 2.67 5.75 -13.53
C GLU A 179 3.22 4.37 -13.90
N ASP A 180 4.37 4.28 -14.58
CA ASP A 180 4.99 3.01 -14.94
C ASP A 180 5.41 2.21 -13.70
N ILE A 181 6.00 2.88 -12.70
CA ILE A 181 6.42 2.21 -11.46
C ILE A 181 5.20 1.84 -10.61
N LEU A 182 4.18 2.69 -10.56
CA LEU A 182 2.93 2.36 -9.86
C LEU A 182 2.21 1.19 -10.52
N LEU A 183 2.22 1.10 -11.84
CA LEU A 183 1.68 -0.03 -12.57
C LEU A 183 2.42 -1.31 -12.17
N LEU A 184 3.76 -1.28 -12.13
CA LEU A 184 4.57 -2.40 -11.67
C LEU A 184 4.22 -2.80 -10.23
N CYS A 185 4.14 -1.83 -9.32
CA CYS A 185 3.79 -2.07 -7.94
C CYS A 185 2.38 -2.65 -7.78
N ARG A 186 1.41 -2.16 -8.55
CA ARG A 186 0.03 -2.67 -8.54
C ARG A 186 -0.02 -4.12 -9.01
N ILE A 187 0.75 -4.47 -10.05
CA ILE A 187 0.90 -5.85 -10.51
C ILE A 187 1.49 -6.72 -9.39
N LEU A 188 2.56 -6.27 -8.73
CA LEU A 188 3.19 -6.99 -7.62
C LEU A 188 2.25 -7.22 -6.42
N VAL A 189 1.51 -6.18 -6.03
CA VAL A 189 0.50 -6.27 -4.94
C VAL A 189 -0.60 -7.25 -5.31
N THR A 190 -1.08 -7.23 -6.56
CA THR A 190 -2.11 -8.15 -7.04
C THR A 190 -1.62 -9.60 -7.04
N MET A 191 -0.32 -9.81 -7.30
CA MET A 191 0.33 -11.12 -7.19
C MET A 191 0.65 -11.53 -5.74
N GLY A 192 0.41 -10.66 -4.76
CA GLY A 192 0.75 -10.90 -3.35
C GLY A 192 2.24 -10.87 -3.06
N VAL A 193 3.06 -10.31 -3.97
CA VAL A 193 4.50 -10.16 -3.76
C VAL A 193 4.75 -9.00 -2.81
N SER A 194 5.64 -9.17 -1.84
CA SER A 194 6.03 -8.10 -0.94
C SER A 194 6.79 -7.00 -1.70
N LEU A 195 6.46 -5.74 -1.41
CA LEU A 195 7.08 -4.60 -2.07
C LEU A 195 8.41 -4.18 -1.45
N SER A 196 8.72 -4.63 -0.23
CA SER A 196 9.95 -4.25 0.48
C SER A 196 11.23 -4.40 -0.35
N PRO A 197 11.46 -5.51 -1.09
CA PRO A 197 12.66 -5.64 -1.92
C PRO A 197 12.71 -4.64 -3.06
N VAL A 198 11.55 -4.30 -3.62
CA VAL A 198 11.45 -3.34 -4.73
C VAL A 198 11.64 -1.93 -4.20
N ALA A 199 10.95 -1.56 -3.12
CA ALA A 199 11.09 -0.26 -2.46
C ALA A 199 12.54 0.01 -2.04
N ALA A 200 13.25 -1.01 -1.54
CA ALA A 200 14.66 -0.91 -1.18
C ALA A 200 15.58 -0.59 -2.37
N SER A 201 15.18 -0.91 -3.61
CA SER A 201 15.94 -0.60 -4.82
C SER A 201 15.58 0.73 -5.48
N LEU A 202 14.51 1.40 -5.03
CA LEU A 202 14.04 2.64 -5.66
C LEU A 202 14.79 3.86 -5.11
N PRO A 203 14.98 4.92 -5.91
CA PRO A 203 15.53 6.19 -5.41
C PRO A 203 14.68 6.80 -4.29
N GLY A 204 15.30 7.47 -3.32
CA GLY A 204 14.59 8.05 -2.18
C GLY A 204 13.55 9.09 -2.60
N LYS A 205 13.90 9.92 -3.60
CA LYS A 205 12.98 10.89 -4.20
C LYS A 205 11.70 10.23 -4.73
N LEU A 206 11.86 9.11 -5.42
CA LEU A 206 10.73 8.39 -6.00
C LEU A 206 9.82 7.77 -4.93
N LEU A 207 10.39 7.28 -3.82
CA LEU A 207 9.60 6.77 -2.71
C LEU A 207 8.67 7.85 -2.13
N VAL A 208 9.15 9.10 -2.03
CA VAL A 208 8.34 10.23 -1.57
C VAL A 208 7.24 10.58 -2.58
N GLU A 209 7.57 10.68 -3.87
CA GLU A 209 6.58 10.94 -4.92
C GLU A 209 5.51 9.83 -5.00
N MET A 210 5.92 8.56 -4.88
CA MET A 210 4.99 7.43 -4.81
C MET A 210 4.13 7.47 -3.55
N LEU A 211 4.67 7.91 -2.42
CA LEU A 211 3.91 8.04 -1.18
C LEU A 211 2.81 9.09 -1.34
N ASP A 212 3.14 10.26 -1.88
CA ASP A 212 2.17 11.32 -2.13
C ASP A 212 1.06 10.85 -3.09
N PHE A 213 1.45 10.26 -4.22
CA PHE A 213 0.50 9.70 -5.17
C PHE A 213 -0.36 8.57 -4.59
N SER A 214 0.18 7.77 -3.67
CA SER A 214 -0.55 6.68 -3.02
C SER A 214 -1.66 7.17 -2.10
N LEU A 215 -1.46 8.32 -1.46
CA LEU A 215 -2.48 8.97 -0.64
C LEU A 215 -3.59 9.53 -1.52
N VAL A 216 -3.27 10.00 -2.73
CA VAL A 216 -4.26 10.49 -3.69
C VAL A 216 -5.08 9.36 -4.32
N GLN A 217 -4.46 8.21 -4.61
CA GLN A 217 -5.11 7.10 -5.32
C GLN A 217 -5.69 5.99 -4.43
N ASP A 218 -5.69 6.15 -3.10
CA ASP A 218 -6.12 5.11 -2.15
C ASP A 218 -5.44 3.76 -2.42
N LEU A 219 -4.13 3.78 -2.74
CA LEU A 219 -3.37 2.54 -2.89
C LEU A 219 -3.31 1.84 -1.53
N GLY A 220 -3.87 0.64 -1.45
CA GLY A 220 -4.16 -0.03 -0.17
C GLY A 220 -2.99 -0.02 0.82
N GLY A 221 -3.30 0.04 2.12
CA GLY A 221 -2.33 0.33 3.19
C GLY A 221 -1.07 -0.56 3.27
N ARG A 222 -1.04 -1.71 2.58
CA ARG A 222 0.18 -2.52 2.42
C ARG A 222 1.24 -1.84 1.54
N PHE A 223 0.81 -1.13 0.49
CA PHE A 223 1.71 -0.38 -0.40
C PHE A 223 2.32 0.80 0.35
N VAL A 224 1.47 1.64 0.94
CA VAL A 224 1.86 2.76 1.79
C VAL A 224 2.80 2.31 2.90
N GLY A 225 2.44 1.25 3.64
CA GLY A 225 3.25 0.73 4.73
C GLY A 225 4.64 0.28 4.30
N ALA A 226 4.79 -0.35 3.12
CA ALA A 226 6.09 -0.77 2.61
C ALA A 226 6.96 0.41 2.20
N ILE A 227 6.38 1.44 1.56
CA ILE A 227 7.09 2.66 1.18
C ILE A 227 7.50 3.46 2.42
N THR A 228 6.56 3.69 3.34
CA THR A 228 6.84 4.41 4.58
C THR A 228 7.93 3.71 5.39
N LEU A 229 7.93 2.38 5.46
CA LEU A 229 8.95 1.64 6.19
C LEU A 229 10.35 1.80 5.57
N GLU A 230 10.46 1.74 4.24
CA GLU A 230 11.76 1.93 3.58
C GLU A 230 12.22 3.38 3.64
N LEU A 231 11.30 4.34 3.50
CA LEU A 231 11.59 5.76 3.66
C LEU A 231 12.07 6.06 5.09
N ASP A 232 11.39 5.52 6.11
CA ASP A 232 11.78 5.62 7.52
C ASP A 232 13.15 4.99 7.76
N ARG A 233 13.40 3.78 7.22
CA ARG A 233 14.70 3.10 7.32
C ARG A 233 15.83 3.95 6.77
N ARG A 234 15.61 4.56 5.60
CA ARG A 234 16.60 5.45 4.95
C ARG A 234 16.79 6.76 5.69
N MET A 235 15.72 7.37 6.16
CA MET A 235 15.77 8.59 6.97
C MET A 235 16.49 8.35 8.31
N LYS A 236 16.27 7.20 8.95
CA LYS A 236 16.99 6.78 10.16
C LYS A 236 18.47 6.58 9.89
N GLN A 237 18.80 5.76 8.89
CA GLN A 237 20.18 5.58 8.44
C GLN A 237 20.84 6.93 8.13
N ALA A 238 20.04 7.89 7.65
CA ALA A 238 20.54 9.20 7.30
C ALA A 238 20.92 10.07 8.48
N VAL A 239 20.01 10.18 9.44
CA VAL A 239 20.17 11.05 10.60
C VAL A 239 21.14 10.46 11.61
N THR A 240 21.13 9.13 11.78
CA THR A 240 21.85 8.47 12.89
C THR A 240 23.07 7.66 12.42
N GLY A 241 23.18 7.36 11.12
CA GLY A 241 24.16 6.42 10.60
C GLY A 241 23.77 4.94 10.81
N ASP A 242 22.62 4.66 11.43
CA ASP A 242 22.14 3.31 11.70
C ASP A 242 20.73 3.11 11.13
N ALA A 243 20.60 2.18 10.19
CA ALA A 243 19.33 1.84 9.55
C ALA A 243 18.34 1.13 10.50
N SER A 244 18.85 0.52 11.58
CA SER A 244 18.07 -0.19 12.59
C SER A 244 17.74 0.68 13.80
N TYR A 245 18.00 1.98 13.72
CA TYR A 245 17.79 2.91 14.82
C TYR A 245 16.34 2.89 15.33
N GLU A 246 16.18 2.55 16.61
CA GLU A 246 14.91 2.72 17.31
C GLU A 246 14.88 4.07 18.00
N LEU A 247 13.72 4.74 17.93
CA LEU A 247 13.53 6.07 18.50
C LEU A 247 13.66 5.97 20.03
N GLY A 248 14.87 6.23 20.52
CA GLY A 248 15.24 5.93 21.91
C GLY A 248 16.71 5.56 22.05
N ASP A 249 17.38 5.06 21.01
CA ASP A 249 18.78 4.65 21.10
C ASP A 249 19.76 5.82 21.25
N MET A 250 19.50 6.99 20.65
CA MET A 250 20.34 8.17 20.90
C MET A 250 20.17 8.66 22.33
N THR A 251 18.93 8.68 22.82
CA THR A 251 18.61 9.06 24.19
C THR A 251 19.25 8.07 25.16
N LYS A 252 19.12 6.76 24.91
CA LYS A 252 19.73 5.68 25.67
C LYS A 252 21.24 5.80 25.67
N ASN A 253 21.87 5.99 24.50
CA ASN A 253 23.32 6.18 24.39
C ASN A 253 23.81 7.46 25.08
N ALA A 254 23.05 8.55 25.01
CA ALA A 254 23.36 9.77 25.75
C ALA A 254 23.26 9.55 27.27
N PHE A 255 22.25 8.82 27.73
CA PHE A 255 22.11 8.44 29.13
C PHE A 255 23.20 7.48 29.60
N LEU A 256 23.54 6.47 28.80
CA LEU A 256 24.62 5.51 29.10
C LEU A 256 25.98 6.22 29.17
N LYS A 257 26.27 7.14 28.24
CA LYS A 257 27.45 8.02 28.31
C LYS A 257 27.46 8.94 29.52
N PHE A 258 26.29 9.37 30.00
CA PHE A 258 26.19 10.21 31.20
C PHE A 258 26.47 9.41 32.49
N ILE A 259 25.99 8.16 32.55
CA ILE A 259 26.15 7.25 33.69
C ILE A 259 27.52 6.55 33.69
N ASP A 260 28.22 6.56 32.54
CA ASP A 260 29.46 5.82 32.28
C ASP A 260 29.30 4.31 32.47
N LYS A 261 28.18 3.76 31.96
CA LYS A 261 27.85 2.33 32.00
C LYS A 261 27.33 1.85 30.66
N ASP A 262 27.60 0.58 30.35
CA ASP A 262 27.15 -0.06 29.10
C ASP A 262 25.68 -0.50 29.16
N GLU A 263 25.11 -0.67 30.36
CA GLU A 263 23.73 -1.13 30.55
C GLU A 263 23.02 -0.33 31.67
N TYR A 264 21.78 0.08 31.41
CA TYR A 264 20.98 0.88 32.34
C TYR A 264 20.32 0.00 33.40
N LYS A 265 20.54 0.28 34.69
CA LYS A 265 19.76 -0.27 35.79
C LYS A 265 18.93 0.82 36.46
N PHE A 266 17.70 0.47 36.84
CA PHE A 266 16.81 1.40 37.54
C PHE A 266 17.50 1.93 38.81
N GLY A 267 17.65 3.26 38.92
CA GLY A 267 18.33 3.94 40.01
C GLY A 267 19.78 4.36 39.73
N ASP A 268 20.36 4.02 38.57
CA ASP A 268 21.72 4.42 38.21
C ASP A 268 21.85 5.95 38.05
N ILE A 269 20.85 6.62 37.46
CA ILE A 269 20.84 8.09 37.34
C ILE A 269 20.94 8.74 38.72
N THR A 270 20.16 8.26 39.69
CA THR A 270 20.16 8.80 41.05
C THR A 270 21.52 8.61 41.72
N LYS A 271 22.15 7.45 41.53
CA LYS A 271 23.49 7.18 42.08
C LYS A 271 24.55 8.08 41.46
N THR A 272 24.59 8.19 40.13
CA THR A 272 25.58 9.04 39.44
C THR A 272 25.41 10.52 39.80
N VAL A 273 24.17 11.02 39.92
CA VAL A 273 23.92 12.40 40.34
C VAL A 273 24.39 12.62 41.78
N LEU A 274 24.11 11.66 42.68
CA LEU A 274 24.54 11.75 44.08
C LEU A 274 26.07 11.72 44.20
N GLU A 275 26.74 10.81 43.49
CA GLU A 275 28.20 10.70 43.43
C GLU A 275 28.85 12.01 42.94
N ARG A 276 28.31 12.63 41.87
CA ARG A 276 28.83 13.91 41.36
C ARG A 276 28.62 15.07 42.32
N VAL A 277 27.53 15.08 43.08
CA VAL A 277 27.29 16.11 44.12
C VAL A 277 28.30 15.94 45.26
N GLU A 278 28.48 14.73 45.78
CA GLU A 278 29.46 14.46 46.84
C GLU A 278 30.91 14.77 46.42
N GLU A 279 31.26 14.49 45.15
CA GLU A 279 32.59 14.80 44.61
C GLU A 279 32.81 16.31 44.41
N SER A 280 31.74 17.05 44.07
CA SER A 280 31.78 18.52 44.00
C SER A 280 31.96 19.18 45.38
N GLU A 281 31.39 18.60 46.44
CA GLU A 281 31.56 19.10 47.81
C GLU A 281 32.99 18.87 48.34
N LYS A 282 33.60 17.74 48.00
CA LYS A 282 34.97 17.41 48.44
C LYS A 282 36.06 18.18 47.72
N SER A 283 35.82 18.60 46.47
CA SER A 283 36.83 19.29 45.64
C SER A 283 36.89 20.81 45.85
N GLY A 284 36.00 21.41 46.65
CA GLY A 284 36.08 22.82 47.07
C GLY A 284 36.06 23.85 45.92
N ASN A 285 35.74 23.43 44.70
CA ASN A 285 35.74 24.28 43.52
C ASN A 285 34.33 24.81 43.29
N THR A 286 34.09 26.08 43.61
CA THR A 286 32.78 26.76 43.55
C THR A 286 32.30 27.07 42.12
N ASN A 287 32.73 26.31 41.12
CA ASN A 287 32.17 26.41 39.79
C ASN A 287 30.84 25.66 39.76
N LYS A 288 29.74 26.42 39.83
CA LYS A 288 28.36 25.96 39.72
C LYS A 288 28.25 24.82 38.69
N PRO A 289 27.69 23.66 39.05
CA PRO A 289 27.50 22.58 38.08
C PRO A 289 26.61 23.09 36.95
N LYS A 290 27.16 23.11 35.72
CA LYS A 290 26.37 23.40 34.52
C LYS A 290 25.27 22.35 34.43
N THR A 291 24.03 22.80 34.61
CA THR A 291 22.84 21.98 34.50
C THR A 291 22.79 21.29 33.13
N PHE A 292 22.31 20.04 33.10
CA PHE A 292 22.20 19.18 31.91
C PHE A 292 21.51 19.86 30.69
N ALA A 293 20.68 20.88 30.94
CA ALA A 293 20.05 21.70 29.91
C ALA A 293 21.05 22.53 29.07
N GLU A 294 22.26 22.80 29.57
CA GLU A 294 23.27 23.63 28.88
C GLU A 294 24.20 22.82 27.96
N SER A 295 24.35 21.49 28.19
CA SER A 295 25.18 20.62 27.34
C SER A 295 24.42 19.97 26.19
N ALA A 296 23.09 19.86 26.30
CA ALA A 296 22.23 19.45 25.19
C ALA A 296 21.89 20.70 24.36
N GLY A 297 22.84 21.15 23.52
CA GLY A 297 22.71 22.35 22.70
C GLY A 297 21.36 22.45 21.97
N THR A 298 20.40 23.09 22.63
CA THR A 298 19.06 23.31 22.11
C THR A 298 19.13 24.64 21.42
N LYS A 299 19.27 24.62 20.08
CA LYS A 299 19.03 25.82 19.28
C LYS A 299 17.61 26.28 19.57
N GLU A 300 17.47 27.53 20.01
CA GLU A 300 16.19 28.17 20.29
C GLU A 300 15.21 27.89 19.14
N THR A 301 14.12 27.19 19.45
CA THR A 301 12.99 27.04 18.55
C THR A 301 12.19 28.33 18.57
N GLU A 302 12.32 29.07 17.48
CA GLU A 302 11.54 30.26 17.17
C GLU A 302 10.04 29.93 17.21
N LYS A 303 9.31 30.72 18.00
CA LYS A 303 7.91 30.49 18.35
C LYS A 303 7.01 30.90 17.18
N VAL A 304 6.80 30.00 16.23
CA VAL A 304 5.86 30.19 15.11
C VAL A 304 4.42 30.22 15.65
N ARG A 305 3.77 31.37 15.51
CA ARG A 305 2.32 31.56 15.73
C ARG A 305 1.56 30.79 14.65
N ARG A 306 0.63 29.92 15.05
CA ARG A 306 -0.38 29.34 14.17
C ARG A 306 -1.56 30.30 14.09
N ASP A 307 -1.72 30.93 12.93
CA ASP A 307 -2.99 31.47 12.49
C ASP A 307 -3.54 30.55 11.38
N GLU A 308 -4.79 30.16 11.60
CA GLU A 308 -5.88 29.72 10.72
C GLU A 308 -5.61 28.88 9.46
N GLN A 309 -6.44 27.83 9.37
CA GLN A 309 -6.68 26.89 8.27
C GLN A 309 -6.47 27.45 6.86
N GLU A 310 -5.24 27.38 6.39
CA GLU A 310 -4.92 27.34 4.98
C GLU A 310 -5.04 25.89 4.52
N THR A 311 -5.70 25.65 3.40
CA THR A 311 -5.67 24.34 2.73
C THR A 311 -4.22 24.01 2.47
N VAL A 312 -3.66 23.12 3.28
CA VAL A 312 -2.28 22.66 3.16
C VAL A 312 -2.18 21.99 1.79
N ASP A 313 -1.58 22.69 0.83
CA ASP A 313 -1.01 22.04 -0.34
C ASP A 313 -0.05 21.00 0.22
N VAL A 314 -0.45 19.73 0.06
CA VAL A 314 0.21 18.59 0.68
C VAL A 314 1.61 18.52 0.08
N LEU A 315 2.57 19.00 0.87
CA LEU A 315 4.01 18.87 0.69
C LEU A 315 4.65 19.78 -0.38
N ASP A 316 4.62 21.09 -0.16
CA ASP A 316 5.77 21.95 -0.53
C ASP A 316 6.98 21.57 0.33
N LEU A 317 7.60 20.42 -0.01
CA LEU A 317 8.85 19.98 0.60
C LEU A 317 9.92 21.03 0.28
N ASP A 318 10.59 21.51 1.32
CA ASP A 318 11.70 22.45 1.18
C ASP A 318 12.69 21.91 0.12
N PRO A 319 12.97 22.67 -0.96
CA PRO A 319 13.84 22.22 -2.05
C PRO A 319 15.22 21.76 -1.55
N LYS A 320 15.65 22.26 -0.39
CA LYS A 320 16.89 21.82 0.25
C LYS A 320 16.85 20.37 0.73
N ILE A 321 15.70 19.89 1.22
CA ILE A 321 15.51 18.48 1.62
C ILE A 321 15.55 17.58 0.38
N LEU A 322 14.97 18.04 -0.73
CA LEU A 322 15.01 17.33 -2.02
C LEU A 322 16.44 17.25 -2.58
N GLU A 323 17.21 18.33 -2.46
CA GLU A 323 18.62 18.37 -2.87
C GLU A 323 19.48 17.44 -2.02
N GLU A 324 19.26 17.44 -0.70
CA GLU A 324 19.87 16.46 0.20
C GLU A 324 19.51 15.03 -0.24
N LEU A 325 18.24 14.68 -0.43
CA LEU A 325 17.85 13.33 -0.90
C LEU A 325 18.50 12.91 -2.22
N LEU A 326 18.72 13.85 -3.15
CA LEU A 326 19.41 13.60 -4.42
C LEU A 326 20.90 13.29 -4.24
N ASP A 327 21.58 14.00 -3.35
CA ASP A 327 22.98 13.72 -3.03
C ASP A 327 23.13 12.39 -2.27
N TRP A 328 22.10 11.99 -1.53
CA TRP A 328 22.03 10.69 -0.86
C TRP A 328 21.92 9.53 -1.84
N ASP A 329 21.06 9.63 -2.85
CA ASP A 329 20.95 8.61 -3.91
C ASP A 329 22.29 8.43 -4.62
N LYS A 330 23.03 9.53 -4.88
CA LYS A 330 24.40 9.45 -5.45
C LYS A 330 25.37 8.75 -4.50
N ALA A 331 25.30 9.01 -3.19
CA ALA A 331 26.17 8.40 -2.20
C ALA A 331 25.93 6.89 -2.05
N MET A 332 24.67 6.44 -2.11
CA MET A 332 24.32 5.02 -2.09
C MET A 332 24.84 4.29 -3.33
N ILE A 333 24.62 4.85 -4.53
CA ILE A 333 25.14 4.28 -5.79
C ILE A 333 26.67 4.15 -5.72
N GLN A 334 27.36 5.13 -5.11
CA GLN A 334 28.82 5.08 -4.92
C GLN A 334 29.26 4.07 -3.87
N GLN A 335 28.48 3.81 -2.81
CA GLN A 335 28.79 2.76 -1.84
C GLN A 335 28.62 1.37 -2.46
N GLU A 336 27.53 1.13 -3.19
CA GLU A 336 27.30 -0.15 -3.88
C GLU A 336 28.43 -0.45 -4.87
N ALA A 337 28.86 0.56 -5.64
CA ALA A 337 29.99 0.45 -6.56
C ALA A 337 31.36 0.21 -5.89
N LYS A 338 31.52 0.49 -4.59
CA LYS A 338 32.74 0.18 -3.82
C LYS A 338 32.74 -1.22 -3.21
N THR A 339 31.56 -1.79 -3.00
CA THR A 339 31.38 -3.14 -2.47
C THR A 339 31.43 -4.24 -3.54
N GLU A 340 31.33 -3.91 -4.82
CA GLU A 340 31.57 -4.81 -5.96
C GLU A 340 33.06 -4.88 -6.38
#